data_AF-D7CGG6-F1
#
_entry.id   AF-D7CGG6-F1
#
_cell.length_a   1.000
_cell.length_b   1.000
_cell.length_c   1.000
_cell.angle_alpha   90.00
_cell.angle_beta   90.00
_cell.angle_gamma   90.00
#
_symmetry.space_group_name_H-M   'P 1'
#
loop_
_entity.id
_entity.type
_entity.pdbx_description
1 polymer ?
#
loop_
_entity_poly.entity_id
_entity_poly.type
_entity_poly.pdbx_seq_one_letter_code
_entity_poly.pdbx_strand_id
1 'polypeptide(L)' 'MDYISALVPPVVMAVAFTALIVTIVKSQGGANKAKEDAAVDAAIAHAEAEQQARSSAS' A
#
# COMPACT_ATOMS: atom_id res chain seq x y z
N MET A 1 8.54 -15.13 -41.01
CA MET A 1 7.57 -14.61 -40.02
C MET A 1 8.31 -13.63 -39.15
N ASP A 2 7.83 -12.40 -39.02
CA ASP A 2 8.49 -11.38 -38.22
C ASP A 2 8.26 -11.67 -36.72
N TYR A 3 9.16 -12.46 -36.13
CA TYR A 3 9.07 -12.90 -34.74
C TYR A 3 9.10 -11.73 -33.75
N ILE A 4 9.68 -10.60 -34.15
CA ILE A 4 9.71 -9.38 -33.35
C ILE A 4 8.31 -8.77 -33.31
N SER A 5 7.61 -8.67 -34.45
CA SER A 5 6.26 -8.11 -34.48
C SER A 5 5.24 -8.96 -33.69
N ALA A 6 5.49 -10.26 -33.51
CA ALA A 6 4.67 -11.12 -32.67
C ALA A 6 4.91 -10.90 -31.16
N LEU A 7 6.13 -10.51 -30.78
CA LEU A 7 6.51 -10.31 -29.38
C LEU A 7 6.28 -8.86 -28.90
N VAL A 8 6.31 -7.89 -29.82
CA VAL A 8 6.10 -6.48 -29.50
C VAL A 8 4.74 -6.22 -28.81
N PRO A 9 3.58 -6.71 -29.32
CA PRO A 9 2.29 -6.49 -28.66
C PRO A 9 2.23 -6.97 -27.21
N PRO A 10 2.57 -8.23 -26.85
CA PRO A 10 2.52 -8.67 -25.46
C PRO A 10 3.54 -7.93 -24.57
N VAL A 11 4.72 -7.59 -25.09
CA VAL A 11 5.75 -6.87 -24.31
C VAL A 11 5.31 -5.44 -23.98
N VAL A 12 4.74 -4.72 -24.95
CA VAL A 12 4.21 -3.37 -24.71
C VAL A 12 3.10 -3.40 -23.66
N MET A 13 2.19 -4.37 -23.76
CA MET A 13 1.11 -4.53 -22.78
C MET A 13 1.66 -4.83 -21.38
N ALA A 14 2.66 -5.70 -21.26
CA ALA A 14 3.30 -6.01 -19.98
C ALA A 14 3.93 -4.75 -19.36
N VAL A 15 4.73 -4.01 -20.12
CA VAL A 15 5.41 -2.80 -19.63
C VAL A 15 4.40 -1.72 -19.22
N ALA A 16 3.38 -1.47 -20.05
CA ALA A 16 2.35 -0.49 -19.75
C ALA A 16 1.57 -0.85 -18.48
N PHE A 17 1.20 -2.12 -18.33
CA PHE A 17 0.47 -2.61 -17.17
C PHE A 17 1.32 -2.56 -15.88
N THR A 18 2.60 -2.95 -15.96
CA THR A 18 3.54 -2.82 -14.83
C THR A 18 3.70 -1.36 -14.40
N ALA A 19 3.87 -0.44 -15.36
CA ALA A 19 3.98 0.98 -15.07
C ALA A 19 2.72 1.54 -14.38
N LEU A 20 1.53 1.10 -14.82
CA LEU A 20 0.27 1.46 -14.18
C LEU A 20 0.22 0.98 -12.72
N ILE A 21 0.56 -0.30 -12.46
CA ILE A 21 0.58 -0.85 -11.10
C ILE A 21 1.53 -0.06 -10.20
N VAL A 22 2.77 0.19 -10.64
CA VAL A 22 3.76 0.93 -9.86
C VAL A 22 3.27 2.35 -9.58
N THR A 23 2.62 3.00 -10.54
CA THR A 23 2.06 4.34 -10.37
C THR A 23 0.93 4.36 -9.35
N ILE A 24 0.03 3.38 -9.41
CA ILE A 24 -1.07 3.21 -8.45
C ILE A 24 -0.52 3.00 -7.04
N VAL A 25 0.42 2.06 -6.87
CA VAL A 25 1.07 1.79 -5.58
C VAL A 25 1.77 3.04 -5.05
N LYS A 26 2.48 3.80 -5.89
CA LYS A 26 3.15 5.02 -5.44
C LYS A 26 2.17 6.14 -5.10
N SER A 27 1.07 6.25 -5.85
CA SER A 27 0.03 7.26 -5.62
C SER A 27 -0.79 6.97 -4.37
N GLN A 28 -1.04 5.69 -4.05
CA GLN A 28 -1.80 5.30 -2.86
C GLN A 28 -0.89 5.14 -1.64
N GLY A 29 0.26 4.49 -1.79
CA GLY A 29 1.16 4.09 -0.71
C GLY A 29 1.99 5.22 -0.07
N GLY A 30 1.95 6.45 -0.58
CA GLY A 30 2.58 7.60 0.07
C GLY A 30 1.60 8.35 0.98
N ALA A 31 0.61 9.00 0.37
CA ALA A 31 -0.33 9.85 1.09
C ALA A 31 -1.37 9.09 1.92
N ASN A 32 -1.82 7.91 1.46
CA ASN A 32 -2.81 7.13 2.23
C ASN A 32 -2.12 6.27 3.30
N LYS A 33 -0.91 5.76 3.05
CA LYS A 33 -0.14 5.03 4.07
C LYS A 33 0.15 5.90 5.29
N ALA A 34 0.56 7.16 5.09
CA ALA A 34 0.79 8.08 6.21
C ALA A 34 -0.48 8.34 7.05
N LYS A 35 -1.67 8.32 6.43
CA LYS A 35 -2.95 8.47 7.13
C LYS A 35 -3.34 7.19 7.87
N GLU A 36 -3.12 6.04 7.25
CA GLU A 36 -3.36 4.73 7.86
C GLU A 36 -2.42 4.51 9.05
N ASP A 37 -1.12 4.78 8.90
CA ASP A 37 -0.12 4.70 9.96
C ASP A 37 -0.53 5.58 11.16
N ALA A 38 -0.97 6.82 10.94
CA ALA A 38 -1.43 7.71 12.01
C ALA A 38 -2.71 7.22 12.71
N ALA A 39 -3.64 6.61 11.97
CA ALA A 39 -4.85 6.02 12.54
C ALA A 39 -4.52 4.76 13.36
N VAL A 40 -3.56 3.96 12.91
CA VAL A 40 -3.06 2.77 13.62
C VAL A 40 -2.37 3.18 14.91
N ASP A 41 -1.48 4.18 14.89
CA ASP A 41 -0.80 4.68 16.08
C ASP A 41 -1.80 5.20 17.12
N ALA A 42 -2.83 5.94 16.68
CA ALA A 42 -3.89 6.41 17.57
C ALA A 42 -4.67 5.24 18.19
N ALA A 43 -5.02 4.23 17.40
CA ALA A 43 -5.72 3.04 17.90
C ALA A 43 -4.88 2.26 18.92
N ILE A 44 -3.57 2.13 18.69
CA ILE A 44 -2.64 1.49 19.63
C ILE A 44 -2.57 2.29 20.93
N ALA A 45 -2.38 3.61 20.86
CA ALA A 45 -2.32 4.47 22.04
C ALA A 45 -3.61 4.42 22.87
N HIS A 46 -4.77 4.36 22.21
CA HIS A 46 -6.06 4.17 22.89
C HIS A 46 -6.14 2.82 23.60
N ALA A 47 -5.75 1.72 22.95
CA ALA A 47 -5.75 0.39 23.54
C ALA A 47 -4.79 0.29 24.74
N GLU A 48 -3.60 0.89 24.64
CA GLU A 48 -2.63 0.95 25.74
C GLU A 48 -3.18 1.74 26.93
N ALA A 49 -3.81 2.89 26.70
CA ALA A 49 -4.42 3.69 27.75
C ALA A 49 -5.53 2.92 28.50
N GLU A 50 -6.38 2.19 27.77
CA GLU A 50 -7.42 1.33 28.37
C GLU A 50 -6.81 0.19 29.19
N GLN A 51 -5.73 -0.42 28.69
CA GLN A 51 -5.03 -1.50 29.39
C GLN A 51 -4.34 -0.99 30.66
N GLN A 52 -3.73 0.20 30.61
CA GLN A 52 -3.13 0.85 31.77
C GLN A 52 -4.18 1.17 32.83
N ALA A 53 -5.33 1.71 32.44
CA ALA A 53 -6.45 2.00 33.34
C ALA A 53 -6.99 0.73 34.01
N ARG A 54 -7.09 -0.37 33.26
CA ARG A 54 -7.52 -1.67 33.80
C ARG A 54 -6.52 -2.26 34.78
N SER A 55 -5.22 -2.17 34.49
CA SER A 55 -4.15 -2.66 35.37
C SER A 55 -3.98 -1.83 36.66
N SER A 56 -4.35 -0.55 36.63
CA SER A 56 -4.27 0.34 37.80
C SER A 56 -5.52 0.26 38.70
N ALA A 57 -6.59 -0.38 38.22
CA ALA A 57 -7.85 -0.57 38.92
C ALA A 57 -7.96 -1.95 39.62
N SER A 58 -6.93 -2.80 39.52
CA SER A 58 -6.81 -4.10 40.20
C SER A 58 -5.76 -4.05 41.30
#